data_AF-A0A9P6P8R7-F1
#
_entry.id   AF-A0A9P6P8R7-F1
#
_cell.length_a   1.000
_cell.length_b   1.000
_cell.length_c   1.000
_cell.angle_alpha   90.00
_cell.angle_beta   90.00
_cell.angle_gamma   90.00
#
_symmetry.space_group_name_H-M   'P 1'
#
loop_
_entity.id
_entity.type
_entity.pdbx_description
1 polymer ?
#
loop_
_entity_poly.entity_id
_entity_poly.type
_entity_poly.pdbx_seq_one_letter_code
_entity_poly.pdbx_strand_id
1 'polypeptide(L)' 'MSAVANSAKRSFWNIWYKPEIVPILVTVGGACGLAGWHLTRLARGPEVVWDRVNNPYPWQHVDQDTQVKLISINQKFDKT' A
#
# COMPACT_ATOMS: atom_id res chain seq x y z
N MET A 1 22.81 -8.43 -33.22
CA MET A 1 21.62 -8.68 -32.37
C MET A 1 21.19 -7.47 -31.52
N SER A 2 21.96 -6.37 -31.47
CA SER A 2 21.68 -5.19 -30.62
C SER A 2 20.70 -4.16 -31.20
N ALA A 3 20.63 -4.01 -32.53
CA ALA A 3 19.74 -3.04 -33.18
C ALA A 3 18.25 -3.37 -33.01
N VAL A 4 17.89 -4.66 -33.09
CA VAL A 4 16.51 -5.13 -32.88
C VAL A 4 16.06 -4.92 -31.43
N ALA A 5 16.93 -5.23 -30.46
CA ALA A 5 16.66 -4.99 -29.03
C ALA A 5 16.47 -3.48 -28.73
N ASN A 6 17.26 -2.60 -29.34
CA ASN A 6 17.11 -1.15 -29.20
C ASN A 6 15.83 -0.62 -29.89
N SER A 7 15.40 -1.20 -31.01
CA SER A 7 14.14 -0.86 -31.68
C SER A 7 12.92 -1.27 -30.83
N ALA A 8 12.93 -2.49 -30.29
CA ALA A 8 11.90 -2.98 -29.38
C ALA A 8 11.81 -2.15 -28.10
N LYS A 9 12.96 -1.77 -27.51
CA LYS A 9 13.03 -0.84 -26.38
C LYS A 9 12.37 0.50 -26.75
N ARG A 10 12.77 1.12 -27.86
CA ARG A 10 12.24 2.43 -28.28
C ARG A 10 10.72 2.38 -28.59
N SER A 11 10.23 1.28 -29.15
CA SER A 11 8.80 1.04 -29.39
C SER A 11 8.01 0.91 -28.08
N PHE A 12 8.54 0.17 -27.10
CA PHE A 12 7.95 0.06 -25.77
C PHE A 12 7.83 1.44 -25.10
N TRP A 13 8.92 2.21 -24.99
CA TRP A 13 8.88 3.54 -24.36
C TRP A 13 7.97 4.54 -25.10
N ASN A 14 7.82 4.44 -26.43
CA ASN A 14 6.89 5.30 -27.18
C ASN A 14 5.40 4.97 -26.99
N ILE A 15 5.06 3.77 -26.50
CA ILE A 15 3.67 3.40 -26.19
C ILE A 15 3.33 3.81 -24.75
N TRP A 16 4.23 3.53 -23.79
CA TRP A 16 3.95 3.76 -22.37
C TRP A 16 4.05 5.22 -21.91
N TYR A 17 4.67 6.11 -22.71
CA TYR A 17 4.88 7.52 -22.36
C TYR A 17 4.14 8.51 -23.28
N LYS A 18 3.09 8.06 -23.99
CA LYS A 18 2.22 8.99 -24.72
C LYS A 18 1.44 9.85 -23.73
N PRO A 19 1.40 11.19 -23.87
CA PRO A 19 0.71 12.08 -22.94
C PRO A 19 -0.76 11.71 -22.69
N GLU A 20 -1.43 11.13 -23.67
CA GLU A 20 -2.83 10.67 -23.58
C GLU A 20 -3.03 9.41 -22.70
N ILE A 21 -1.99 8.59 -22.53
CA ILE A 21 -2.04 7.33 -21.76
C ILE A 21 -1.63 7.55 -20.29
N VAL A 22 -0.81 8.57 -20.02
CA VAL A 22 -0.31 8.89 -18.68
C VAL A 22 -1.44 8.99 -17.64
N PRO A 23 -2.59 9.66 -17.89
CA PRO A 23 -3.67 9.73 -16.90
C PRO A 23 -4.26 8.37 -16.53
N ILE A 24 -4.36 7.46 -17.49
CA ILE A 24 -4.89 6.11 -17.27
C ILE A 24 -3.91 5.30 -16.41
N LEU A 25 -2.61 5.38 -16.70
CA LEU A 25 -1.59 4.69 -15.92
C LEU A 25 -1.49 5.22 -14.48
N VAL A 26 -1.62 6.53 -14.28
CA VAL A 26 -1.59 7.15 -12.96
C VAL A 26 -2.80 6.73 -12.12
N THR A 27 -4.00 6.72 -12.70
CA THR A 27 -5.22 6.34 -11.96
C THR A 27 -5.24 4.85 -11.63
N VAL A 28 -4.91 3.98 -12.58
CA VAL A 28 -4.84 2.52 -12.35
C VAL A 28 -3.68 2.17 -11.41
N GLY A 29 -2.49 2.73 -11.64
CA GLY A 29 -1.33 2.54 -10.78
C GLY A 29 -1.58 3.05 -9.36
N GLY A 30 -2.21 4.22 -9.24
CA GLY A 30 -2.66 4.78 -7.97
C GLY A 30 -3.66 3.88 -7.27
N ALA A 31 -4.67 3.37 -7.97
CA ALA A 31 -5.67 2.47 -7.41
C ALA A 31 -5.04 1.16 -6.91
N CYS A 32 -4.23 0.49 -7.73
CA CYS A 32 -3.54 -0.74 -7.34
C CYS A 32 -2.56 -0.51 -6.18
N GLY A 33 -1.82 0.60 -6.21
CA GLY A 33 -0.90 0.98 -5.15
C GLY A 33 -1.60 1.24 -3.81
N LEU A 34 -2.68 2.03 -3.82
CA LEU A 34 -3.47 2.32 -2.62
C LEU A 34 -4.18 1.08 -2.08
N ALA A 35 -4.71 0.22 -2.96
CA ALA A 35 -5.31 -1.05 -2.57
C ALA A 35 -4.28 -1.98 -1.91
N GLY A 36 -3.11 -2.13 -2.52
CA GLY A 36 -2.01 -2.91 -1.95
C GLY A 36 -1.56 -2.36 -0.59
N TRP A 37 -1.36 -1.04 -0.50
CA TRP A 37 -1.03 -0.38 0.77
C TRP A 37 -2.10 -0.64 1.84
N HIS A 38 -3.38 -0.45 1.52
CA HIS A 38 -4.46 -0.64 2.49
C HIS A 38 -4.58 -2.10 2.95
N LEU A 39 -4.40 -3.07 2.05
CA LEU A 39 -4.33 -4.48 2.41
C LEU A 39 -3.15 -4.78 3.35
N THR A 40 -1.96 -4.23 3.08
CA THR A 40 -0.81 -4.42 3.97
C THR A 40 -1.03 -3.81 5.35
N ARG A 41 -1.74 -2.68 5.44
CA ARG A 41 -2.14 -2.08 6.72
C ARG A 41 -3.09 -3.00 7.48
N LEU A 42 -4.15 -3.49 6.82
CA LEU A 42 -5.14 -4.39 7.43
C LEU A 42 -4.49 -5.69 7.89
N ALA A 43 -3.59 -6.25 7.09
CA ALA A 43 -2.83 -7.43 7.44
C ALA A 43 -2.04 -7.23 8.74
N ARG A 44 -1.55 -6.03 9.03
CA ARG A 44 -0.73 -5.72 10.23
C ARG A 44 -1.54 -5.16 11.40
N GLY A 45 -2.87 -5.29 11.37
CA GLY A 45 -3.73 -4.89 12.49
C GLY A 45 -3.53 -5.78 13.74
N PRO A 46 -3.85 -5.28 14.95
CA PRO A 46 -3.76 -6.05 16.19
C PRO A 46 -4.71 -7.25 16.25
N GLU A 47 -5.70 -7.32 15.35
CA GLU A 47 -6.60 -8.45 15.17
C GLU A 47 -5.98 -9.62 14.39
N VAL A 48 -4.85 -9.41 13.70
CA VAL A 48 -4.20 -10.42 12.86
C VAL A 48 -2.94 -10.95 13.54
N VAL A 49 -2.90 -12.27 13.76
CA VAL A 49 -1.74 -12.95 14.36
C VAL A 49 -0.88 -13.61 13.27
N TRP A 50 0.23 -12.96 12.91
CA TRP A 50 1.24 -13.54 12.00
C TRP A 50 2.24 -14.43 12.71
N ASP A 51 2.72 -14.00 13.88
CA ASP A 51 3.67 -14.73 14.71
C ASP A 51 2.95 -15.32 15.92
N ARG A 52 2.76 -16.64 15.92
CA ARG A 52 2.10 -17.35 17.02
C ARG A 52 3.06 -17.77 18.14
N VAL A 53 4.36 -17.55 17.97
CA VAL A 53 5.39 -18.00 18.91
C VAL A 53 5.84 -16.85 19.80
N ASN A 54 6.27 -15.73 19.21
CA ASN A 54 6.82 -14.61 19.98
C ASN A 54 5.77 -13.55 20.33
N ASN A 55 4.70 -13.41 19.54
CA ASN A 55 3.64 -12.44 19.78
C ASN A 55 2.25 -13.04 19.48
N PRO A 56 1.81 -14.07 20.22
CA PRO A 56 0.53 -14.73 19.98
C PRO A 56 -0.68 -13.82 20.22
N TYR A 57 -0.51 -12.73 20.97
CA TYR A 57 -1.59 -11.84 21.42
C TYR A 57 -1.29 -10.37 21.09
N PRO A 58 -1.24 -10.00 19.80
CA PRO A 58 -0.85 -8.66 19.36
C PRO A 58 -1.73 -7.53 19.93
N TRP A 59 -2.99 -7.81 20.26
CA TRP A 59 -3.89 -6.88 20.93
C TRP A 59 -3.44 -6.47 22.34
N GLN A 60 -2.55 -7.21 23.00
CA GLN A 60 -1.99 -6.81 24.30
C GLN A 60 -1.06 -5.59 24.21
N HIS A 61 -0.59 -5.25 23.01
CA HIS A 61 0.26 -4.08 22.76
C HIS A 61 -0.52 -2.82 22.39
N VAL A 62 -1.85 -2.87 22.42
CA VAL A 62 -2.71 -1.70 22.17
C VAL A 62 -2.95 -0.99 23.51
N ASP A 63 -2.28 0.14 23.71
CA ASP A 63 -2.50 1.00 24.87
C ASP A 63 -3.77 1.85 24.70
N GLN A 64 -4.25 2.42 25.81
CA GLN A 64 -5.45 3.26 25.82
C GLN A 64 -5.33 4.46 24.88
N ASP A 65 -4.14 5.06 24.74
CA ASP A 65 -3.86 6.19 23.85
C ASP A 65 -3.67 5.79 22.37
N THR A 66 -3.67 4.49 22.06
CA THR A 66 -3.41 4.00 20.70
C THR A 66 -4.67 4.02 19.84
N GLN A 67 -4.65 4.82 18.78
CA GLN A 67 -5.72 4.83 17.78
C GLN A 67 -5.51 3.74 16.71
N VAL A 68 -6.29 2.66 16.79
CA VAL A 68 -6.26 1.58 15.79
C VAL A 68 -6.94 1.98 14.47
N LYS A 69 -7.97 2.83 14.54
CA LYS A 69 -8.73 3.30 13.37
C LYS A 69 -7.87 4.19 12.46
N LEU A 70 -8.04 4.04 11.14
CA LEU A 70 -7.29 4.84 10.16
C LEU A 70 -7.60 6.35 10.29
N ILE A 71 -8.87 6.68 10.57
CA ILE A 71 -9.33 8.06 10.74
C ILE A 71 -10.22 8.11 11.98
N SER A 72 -9.96 9.07 12.86
CA SER A 72 -10.85 9.48 13.94
C SER A 72 -11.19 10.95 13.71
N ILE A 73 -12.48 11.29 13.76
CA ILE A 73 -12.92 12.67 13.52
C ILE A 73 -12.96 13.44 14.85
N ASN A 74 -13.42 12.79 15.92
CA ASN A 74 -13.68 13.45 17.20
C ASN A 74 -13.03 12.76 18.41
N GLN A 75 -12.43 11.57 18.24
CA GLN A 75 -11.93 10.79 19.38
C GLN A 75 -10.41 10.90 19.50
N LYS A 76 -9.97 11.47 20.60
CA LYS A 76 -8.59 11.42 21.08
C LYS A 76 -8.60 10.57 22.34
N PHE A 77 -7.70 9.62 22.41
CA PHE A 77 -7.56 8.79 23.59
C PHE A 77 -6.37 9.30 24.37
N ASP A 78 -6.60 9.75 25.60
CA ASP A 78 -5.55 10.21 26.50
C ASP A 78 -5.26 9.10 27.51
N LYS A 79 -3.97 8.89 27.81
CA LYS A 79 -3.52 7.97 28.87
C LYS A 79 -3.63 8.71 30.20
N THR A 80 -4.49 8.22 31.09
CA THR A 80 -4.67 8.77 32.45
C THR A 80 -3.52 8.38 33.36
#